data_AF-A0A8K0JXJ2-F1
#
_entry.id   AF-A0A8K0JXJ2-F1
#
_cell.length_a   1.000
_cell.length_b   1.000
_cell.length_c   1.000
_cell.angle_alpha   90.00
_cell.angle_beta   90.00
_cell.angle_gamma   90.00
#
_symmetry.space_group_name_H-M   'P 1'
#
loop_
_entity.id
_entity.type
_entity.pdbx_description
1 polymer ?
#
loop_
_entity_poly.entity_id
_entity_poly.type
_entity_poly.pdbx_seq_one_letter_code
_entity_poly.pdbx_strand_id
1 'polypeptide(L)'
;MGLANAVVVAAFVFGFLQQVSASGVFELQLSAFSADGLRCCTTDHSLCPPSHCIARFRVCLKHYQARIDNSSPCIFGTFLSAPVDLKEGAILDHPIQFRFDFAWPGTYSLIVEVLRDNSTAPLDAQNLSQTLLARLTTQGHLEVGAAWSRVDARSNGEGSLPGGKSLPGGMARLRFGARVTCDAHYYGPGCANLCRPRDDGFGHYTCSAAGDRVCLPGWEGDYCTTRKYQSN
;
A
#
# COMPACT_ATOMS: atom_id res chain seq x y z
N MET A 1 36.59 1.61 60.96
CA MET A 1 35.35 1.93 60.22
C MET A 1 35.72 2.13 58.76
N GLY A 2 35.76 1.05 57.98
CA GLY A 2 36.06 1.09 56.55
C GLY A 2 34.76 1.05 55.76
N LEU A 3 34.43 2.14 55.06
CA LEU A 3 33.32 2.14 54.13
C LEU A 3 33.86 1.67 52.78
N ALA A 4 33.43 0.47 52.38
CA ALA A 4 33.74 -0.15 51.11
C ALA A 4 33.05 0.63 49.98
N ASN A 5 33.84 1.05 48.99
CA ASN A 5 33.34 1.61 47.74
C ASN A 5 32.63 0.51 46.94
N ALA A 6 31.31 0.61 46.84
CA ALA A 6 30.53 -0.21 45.93
C ALA A 6 30.65 0.36 44.52
N VAL A 7 31.47 -0.28 43.67
CA VAL A 7 31.48 -0.01 42.23
C VAL A 7 30.27 -0.73 41.63
N VAL A 8 29.22 0.02 41.30
CA VAL A 8 28.07 -0.49 40.54
C VAL A 8 28.49 -0.58 39.08
N VAL A 9 28.80 -1.79 38.60
CA VAL A 9 29.01 -2.06 37.18
C VAL A 9 27.64 -2.12 36.52
N ALA A 10 27.23 -1.03 35.87
CA ALA A 10 26.03 -1.01 35.04
C ALA A 10 26.32 -1.77 33.73
N ALA A 11 25.91 -3.04 33.68
CA ALA A 11 25.91 -3.83 32.45
C ALA A 11 24.80 -3.32 31.52
N PHE A 12 25.13 -2.42 30.60
CA PHE A 12 24.26 -2.07 29.48
C PHE A 12 24.17 -3.27 28.54
N VAL A 13 23.13 -4.09 28.71
CA VAL A 13 22.73 -5.08 27.71
C VAL A 13 22.17 -4.30 26.52
N PHE A 14 23.05 -3.96 25.57
CA PHE A 14 22.64 -3.56 24.23
C PHE A 14 21.96 -4.78 23.60
N GLY A 15 20.63 -4.85 23.73
CA GLY A 15 19.84 -5.81 22.97
C GLY A 15 20.11 -5.57 21.49
N PHE A 16 20.70 -6.56 20.82
CA PHE A 16 20.74 -6.59 19.36
C PHE A 16 19.30 -6.51 18.87
N LEU A 17 18.87 -5.34 18.40
CA LEU A 17 17.65 -5.22 17.60
C LEU A 17 17.92 -6.03 16.33
N GLN A 18 17.42 -7.27 16.28
CA GLN A 18 17.42 -8.02 15.03
C GLN A 18 16.54 -7.28 14.05
N GLN A 19 17.17 -6.53 13.16
CA GLN A 19 16.51 -5.83 12.09
C GLN A 19 16.02 -6.88 11.09
N VAL A 20 14.76 -7.29 11.24
CA VAL A 20 14.10 -8.13 10.25
C VAL A 20 13.99 -7.31 8.99
N SER A 21 14.80 -7.65 7.99
CA SER A 21 14.71 -7.06 6.67
C SER A 21 13.56 -7.75 5.94
N ALA A 22 12.56 -6.98 5.53
CA ALA A 22 11.49 -7.43 4.67
C ALA A 22 11.36 -6.43 3.51
N SER A 23 10.89 -6.87 2.36
CA SER A 23 10.80 -5.98 1.20
C SER A 23 9.80 -6.48 0.16
N GLY A 24 8.95 -5.57 -0.30
CA GLY A 24 7.98 -5.86 -1.34
C GLY A 24 7.20 -4.64 -1.79
N VAL A 25 6.18 -4.90 -2.61
CA VAL A 25 5.36 -3.88 -3.26
C VAL A 25 3.89 -4.25 -3.13
N PHE A 26 3.10 -3.33 -2.62
CA PHE A 26 1.64 -3.35 -2.75
C PHE A 26 1.27 -2.59 -4.02
N GLU A 27 0.57 -3.25 -4.94
CA GLU A 27 0.13 -2.65 -6.19
C GLU A 27 -1.39 -2.49 -6.21
N LEU A 28 -1.84 -1.31 -6.64
CA LEU A 28 -3.26 -0.99 -6.81
C LEU A 28 -3.52 -0.53 -8.24
N GLN A 29 -4.38 -1.25 -8.95
CA GLN A 29 -4.80 -0.89 -10.30
C GLN A 29 -6.25 -0.42 -10.28
N LEU A 30 -6.46 0.87 -10.54
CA LEU A 30 -7.79 1.46 -10.61
C LEU A 30 -8.41 1.11 -11.97
N SER A 31 -9.39 0.19 -11.98
CA SER A 31 -9.94 -0.38 -13.21
C SER A 31 -11.20 0.30 -13.69
N ALA A 32 -12.01 0.84 -12.79
CA ALA A 32 -13.17 1.66 -13.15
C ALA A 32 -13.63 2.51 -11.97
N PHE A 33 -13.88 3.79 -12.22
CA PHE A 33 -14.61 4.66 -11.31
C PHE A 33 -15.90 5.13 -11.97
N SER A 34 -17.02 4.93 -11.28
CA SER A 34 -18.32 5.49 -11.65
C SER A 34 -18.65 6.66 -10.74
N ALA A 35 -18.92 7.79 -11.39
CA ALA A 35 -19.35 9.04 -10.79
C ALA A 35 -20.88 9.19 -10.81
N ASP A 36 -21.66 8.12 -11.01
CA ASP A 36 -23.13 8.18 -11.15
C ASP A 36 -23.82 8.93 -10.00
N GLY A 37 -23.22 8.89 -8.81
CA GLY A 37 -23.67 9.67 -7.66
C GLY A 37 -23.30 11.16 -7.65
N LEU A 38 -22.27 11.58 -8.38
CA LEU A 38 -21.77 12.96 -8.40
C LEU A 38 -22.48 13.81 -9.46
N ARG A 39 -23.65 14.35 -9.10
CA ARG A 39 -24.53 15.17 -9.97
C ARG A 39 -23.89 16.37 -10.68
N CYS A 40 -22.70 16.81 -10.26
CA CYS A 40 -21.95 17.88 -10.94
C CYS A 40 -21.31 17.40 -12.27
N CYS A 41 -21.21 16.08 -12.50
CA CYS A 41 -20.54 15.48 -13.67
C CYS A 41 -21.41 14.53 -14.50
N THR A 42 -22.68 14.35 -14.12
CA THR A 42 -23.63 13.50 -14.83
C THR A 42 -24.75 14.33 -15.45
N THR A 43 -24.73 14.43 -16.78
CA THR A 43 -25.80 14.84 -17.73
C THR A 43 -26.62 16.13 -17.49
N ASP A 44 -26.42 16.88 -16.42
CA ASP A 44 -27.13 18.13 -16.19
C ASP A 44 -26.13 19.30 -16.03
N HIS A 45 -25.83 19.93 -17.16
CA HIS A 45 -24.95 21.11 -17.26
C HIS A 45 -25.45 22.34 -16.45
N SER A 46 -26.62 22.23 -15.82
CA SER A 46 -27.24 23.29 -15.02
C SER A 46 -26.66 23.45 -13.61
N LEU A 47 -25.88 22.47 -13.09
CA LEU A 47 -25.31 22.54 -11.73
C LEU A 47 -23.81 22.88 -11.65
N CYS A 48 -23.02 22.68 -12.72
CA CYS A 48 -21.57 22.91 -12.73
C CYS A 48 -21.02 23.19 -14.15
N PRO A 49 -20.06 24.13 -14.30
CA PRO A 49 -19.24 24.24 -15.50
C PRO A 49 -18.47 22.95 -15.86
N PRO A 50 -18.24 22.63 -17.16
CA PRO A 50 -17.56 21.40 -17.61
C PRO A 50 -16.13 21.22 -17.09
N SER A 51 -15.46 22.31 -16.70
CA SER A 51 -14.13 22.33 -16.08
C SER A 51 -14.10 21.75 -14.66
N HIS A 52 -15.26 21.51 -14.04
CA HIS A 52 -15.36 20.99 -12.67
C HIS A 52 -15.40 19.46 -12.56
N CYS A 53 -15.26 18.74 -13.67
CA CYS A 53 -15.26 17.27 -13.71
C CYS A 53 -13.88 16.66 -13.87
N ILE A 54 -12.85 17.49 -13.83
CA ILE A 54 -11.47 17.05 -13.71
C ILE A 54 -11.18 16.81 -12.23
N ALA A 55 -10.71 15.61 -11.91
CA ALA A 55 -10.42 15.20 -10.54
C ALA A 55 -9.05 14.54 -10.43
N ARG A 56 -8.53 14.50 -9.20
CA ARG A 56 -7.35 13.75 -8.82
C ARG A 56 -7.74 12.70 -7.80
N PHE A 57 -7.12 11.53 -7.90
CA PHE A 57 -7.27 10.46 -6.93
C PHE A 57 -6.14 10.54 -5.92
N ARG A 58 -6.48 10.81 -4.66
CA ARG A 58 -5.58 10.62 -3.53
C ARG A 58 -5.84 9.25 -2.93
N VAL A 59 -4.82 8.40 -2.94
CA VAL A 59 -4.87 7.05 -2.39
C VAL A 59 -4.00 7.02 -1.14
N CYS A 60 -4.56 6.53 -0.03
CA CYS A 60 -3.93 6.47 1.28
C CYS A 60 -4.00 5.03 1.78
N LEU A 61 -2.84 4.42 2.01
CA LEU A 61 -2.70 3.04 2.46
C LEU A 61 -2.23 3.00 3.92
N LYS A 62 -2.91 2.20 4.75
CA LYS A 62 -2.71 2.13 6.20
C LYS A 62 -2.82 0.70 6.73
N HIS A 63 -2.40 0.51 7.98
CA HIS A 63 -2.71 -0.71 8.73
C HIS A 63 -4.21 -0.93 8.84
N TYR A 64 -4.60 -2.18 9.08
CA TYR A 64 -5.98 -2.54 9.35
C TYR A 64 -6.55 -1.79 10.56
N GLN A 65 -7.71 -1.19 10.39
CA GLN A 65 -8.47 -0.54 11.45
C GLN A 65 -9.91 -1.03 11.38
N ALA A 66 -10.46 -1.51 12.50
CA ALA A 66 -11.86 -1.93 12.59
C ALA A 66 -12.84 -0.79 12.25
N ARG A 67 -12.45 0.45 12.60
CA ARG A 67 -13.05 1.68 12.11
C ARG A 67 -11.95 2.54 11.52
N ILE A 68 -12.01 2.77 10.22
CA ILE A 68 -10.99 3.53 9.50
C ILE A 68 -11.04 4.99 9.94
N ASP A 69 -9.91 5.47 10.47
CA ASP A 69 -9.73 6.88 10.80
C ASP A 69 -9.15 7.63 9.59
N ASN A 70 -9.89 8.63 9.14
CA ASN A 70 -9.54 9.45 7.98
C ASN A 70 -8.53 10.56 8.31
N SER A 71 -8.26 10.81 9.59
CA SER A 71 -7.40 11.93 10.04
C SER A 71 -5.95 11.52 10.29
N SER A 72 -5.70 10.28 10.75
CA SER A 72 -4.34 9.80 10.99
C SER A 72 -3.55 9.56 9.69
N PRO A 73 -2.20 9.65 9.74
CA PRO A 73 -1.35 9.56 8.56
C PRO A 73 -1.42 8.21 7.84
N CYS A 74 -1.10 8.22 6.55
CA CYS A 74 -1.05 7.05 5.68
C CYS A 74 0.25 6.26 5.87
N ILE A 75 0.32 5.44 6.92
CA ILE A 75 1.59 4.82 7.36
C ILE A 75 2.23 3.86 6.35
N PHE A 76 1.47 3.30 5.41
CA PHE A 76 2.02 2.46 4.33
C PHE A 76 2.26 3.25 3.04
N GLY A 77 1.87 4.53 3.02
CA GLY A 77 2.14 5.46 1.94
C GLY A 77 0.90 6.19 1.42
N THR A 78 1.16 7.26 0.67
CA THR A 78 0.15 8.05 -0.02
C THR A 78 0.54 8.23 -1.48
N PHE A 79 -0.46 8.33 -2.35
CA PHE A 79 -0.29 8.60 -3.77
C PHE A 79 -1.30 9.66 -4.22
N LEU A 80 -0.91 10.50 -5.18
CA LEU A 80 -1.80 11.48 -5.81
C LEU A 80 -1.66 11.36 -7.33
N SER A 81 -2.76 11.05 -8.02
CA SER A 81 -2.77 10.89 -9.47
C SER A 81 -2.58 12.23 -10.20
N ALA A 82 -2.27 12.16 -11.50
CA ALA A 82 -2.53 13.27 -12.42
C ALA A 82 -4.04 13.58 -12.53
N PRO A 83 -4.44 14.76 -13.04
CA PRO A 83 -5.85 15.07 -13.27
C PRO A 83 -6.47 14.13 -14.31
N VAL A 84 -7.71 13.69 -14.06
CA VAL A 84 -8.49 12.77 -14.91
C VAL A 84 -9.90 13.32 -15.09
N ASP A 85 -10.46 13.23 -16.30
CA ASP A 85 -11.86 13.58 -16.57
C ASP A 85 -12.79 12.45 -16.10
N LEU A 86 -13.81 12.78 -15.32
CA LEU A 86 -14.75 11.81 -14.73
C LEU A 86 -15.98 11.51 -15.60
N LYS A 87 -16.19 12.20 -16.74
CA LYS A 87 -17.44 12.13 -17.54
C LYS A 87 -17.80 10.74 -18.06
N GLU A 88 -16.82 9.96 -18.49
CA GLU A 88 -17.03 8.60 -19.05
C GLU A 88 -16.60 7.51 -18.04
N GLY A 89 -16.44 7.91 -16.78
CA GLY A 89 -15.71 7.14 -15.78
C GLY A 89 -14.20 7.40 -15.85
N ALA A 90 -13.48 6.90 -14.86
CA ALA A 90 -12.02 7.08 -14.77
C ALA A 90 -11.31 5.74 -14.56
N ILE A 91 -10.17 5.61 -15.24
CA ILE A 91 -9.24 4.48 -15.16
C ILE A 91 -7.84 5.09 -14.97
N LEU A 92 -6.98 4.41 -14.22
CA LEU A 92 -5.55 4.75 -14.19
C LEU A 92 -4.79 3.67 -14.96
N ASP A 93 -4.12 4.07 -16.04
CA ASP A 93 -3.43 3.16 -16.96
C ASP A 93 -2.37 2.31 -16.27
N HIS A 94 -1.67 2.89 -15.29
CA HIS A 94 -0.58 2.24 -14.57
C HIS A 94 -0.99 1.91 -13.13
N PRO A 95 -0.63 0.72 -12.63
CA PRO A 95 -0.79 0.39 -11.22
C PRO A 95 -0.02 1.36 -10.34
N ILE A 96 -0.67 1.83 -9.28
CA ILE A 96 -0.06 2.59 -8.20
C ILE A 96 0.76 1.63 -7.35
N GLN A 97 2.02 1.94 -7.10
CA GLN A 97 2.94 1.10 -6.35
C GLN A 97 3.30 1.73 -5.01
N PHE A 98 3.06 1.00 -3.92
CA PHE A 98 3.51 1.33 -2.58
C PHE A 98 4.59 0.33 -2.17
N ARG A 99 5.86 0.76 -2.26
CA ARG A 99 6.99 -0.05 -1.80
C ARG A 99 7.06 -0.03 -0.28
N PHE A 100 7.38 -1.17 0.32
CA PHE A 100 7.55 -1.31 1.76
C PHE A 100 8.83 -2.05 2.11
N ASP A 101 9.35 -1.77 3.31
CA ASP A 101 10.55 -2.34 3.91
C ASP A 101 10.25 -3.03 5.26
N PHE A 102 8.97 -3.33 5.52
CA PHE A 102 8.47 -4.03 6.70
C PHE A 102 7.80 -5.35 6.33
N ALA A 103 7.67 -6.26 7.30
CA ALA A 103 6.99 -7.54 7.05
C ALA A 103 5.51 -7.30 6.72
N TRP A 104 5.07 -7.77 5.56
CA TRP A 104 3.68 -7.58 5.13
C TRP A 104 2.72 -8.21 6.15
N PRO A 105 1.79 -7.42 6.74
CA PRO A 105 0.93 -7.90 7.83
C PRO A 105 -0.25 -8.78 7.35
N GLY A 106 -0.44 -8.96 6.04
CA GLY A 106 -1.59 -9.66 5.47
C GLY A 106 -2.87 -8.83 5.41
N THR A 107 -2.98 -7.73 6.19
CA THR A 107 -4.20 -6.91 6.25
C THR A 107 -3.92 -5.43 6.03
N TYR A 108 -4.91 -4.70 5.52
CA TYR A 108 -4.77 -3.29 5.18
C TYR A 108 -6.09 -2.52 5.33
N SER A 109 -5.96 -1.20 5.44
CA SER A 109 -7.03 -0.24 5.19
C SER A 109 -6.64 0.67 4.04
N LEU A 110 -7.59 0.94 3.15
CA LEU A 110 -7.42 1.78 1.97
C LEU A 110 -8.46 2.90 2.00
N ILE A 111 -7.99 4.13 1.80
CA ILE A 111 -8.83 5.31 1.64
C ILE A 111 -8.53 5.89 0.25
N VAL A 112 -9.57 6.04 -0.56
CA VAL A 112 -9.49 6.70 -1.87
C VAL A 112 -10.35 7.94 -1.85
N GLU A 113 -9.72 9.09 -2.01
CA GLU A 113 -10.36 10.40 -2.07
C GLU A 113 -10.33 10.91 -3.51
N VAL A 114 -11.49 11.33 -3.99
CA VAL A 114 -11.67 11.98 -5.28
C VAL A 114 -11.72 13.47 -5.01
N LEU A 115 -10.67 14.16 -5.44
CA LEU A 115 -10.47 15.59 -5.18
C LEU A 115 -10.69 16.36 -6.47
N ARG A 116 -11.37 17.50 -6.40
CA ARG A 116 -11.48 18.40 -7.54
C ARG A 116 -10.11 18.95 -7.92
N ASP A 117 -9.79 18.93 -9.22
CA ASP A 117 -8.62 19.66 -9.71
C ASP A 117 -8.91 21.17 -9.73
N ASN A 118 -8.07 21.95 -9.08
CA ASN A 118 -8.25 23.39 -8.90
C ASN A 118 -7.20 24.20 -9.67
N SER A 119 -6.47 23.56 -10.60
CA SER A 119 -5.35 24.20 -11.33
C SER A 119 -5.81 25.37 -12.22
N THR A 120 -7.08 25.39 -12.62
CA THR A 120 -7.69 26.47 -13.42
C THR A 120 -8.43 27.51 -12.58
N ALA A 121 -8.44 27.40 -11.25
CA ALA A 121 -9.14 28.36 -10.39
C ALA A 121 -8.29 29.61 -10.12
N PRO A 122 -8.92 30.77 -9.84
CA PRO A 122 -8.21 31.99 -9.44
C PRO A 122 -7.27 31.72 -8.26
N LEU A 123 -6.08 32.33 -8.23
CA LEU A 123 -5.05 32.11 -7.19
C LEU A 123 -5.61 32.22 -5.76
N ASP A 124 -6.59 33.11 -5.55
CA ASP A 124 -7.26 33.37 -4.28
C ASP A 124 -8.04 32.14 -3.76
N ALA A 125 -8.52 31.28 -4.68
CA ALA A 125 -9.24 30.04 -4.41
C ALA A 125 -8.34 28.79 -4.46
N GLN A 126 -7.10 28.89 -4.96
CA GLN A 126 -6.12 27.80 -4.93
C GLN A 126 -5.63 27.50 -3.51
N ASN A 127 -5.66 28.52 -2.63
CA ASN A 127 -5.36 28.40 -1.20
C ASN A 127 -6.55 27.95 -0.33
N LEU A 128 -7.76 27.85 -0.90
CA LEU A 128 -8.87 27.17 -0.22
C LEU A 128 -8.78 25.67 -0.48
N SER A 129 -8.85 24.91 0.61
CA SER A 129 -8.79 23.45 0.70
C SER A 129 -9.32 22.71 -0.53
N GLN A 130 -8.53 21.74 -1.02
CA GLN A 130 -8.95 20.78 -2.05
C GLN A 130 -10.38 20.29 -1.81
N THR A 131 -11.28 20.53 -2.77
CA THR A 131 -12.69 20.15 -2.60
C THR A 131 -12.84 18.64 -2.74
N LEU A 132 -13.23 17.97 -1.66
CA LEU A 132 -13.52 16.55 -1.64
C LEU A 132 -14.85 16.27 -2.36
N LEU A 133 -14.77 15.57 -3.48
CA LEU A 133 -15.92 15.17 -4.28
C LEU A 133 -16.54 13.87 -3.77
N ALA A 134 -15.70 12.88 -3.42
CA ALA A 134 -16.13 11.63 -2.82
C ALA A 134 -14.99 10.99 -2.03
N ARG A 135 -15.34 10.26 -0.97
CA ARG A 135 -14.41 9.37 -0.25
C ARG A 135 -14.93 7.95 -0.26
N LEU A 136 -14.03 7.00 -0.53
CA LEU A 136 -14.28 5.57 -0.46
C LEU A 136 -13.28 4.95 0.50
N THR A 137 -13.77 4.12 1.41
CA THR A 137 -12.95 3.42 2.40
C THR A 137 -13.24 1.93 2.34
N THR A 138 -12.19 1.14 2.44
CA THR A 138 -12.29 -0.32 2.48
C THR A 138 -11.12 -0.90 3.26
N GLN A 139 -11.29 -2.09 3.78
CA GLN A 139 -10.30 -2.83 4.52
C GLN A 139 -10.41 -4.30 4.18
N GLY A 140 -9.33 -5.03 4.31
CA GLY A 140 -9.36 -6.44 3.98
C GLY A 140 -8.07 -7.18 4.25
N HIS A 141 -8.13 -8.46 3.92
CA HIS A 141 -7.00 -9.38 3.92
C HIS A 141 -6.50 -9.54 2.48
N LEU A 142 -5.18 -9.56 2.30
CA LEU A 142 -4.52 -9.73 1.02
C LEU A 142 -3.24 -10.52 1.21
N GLU A 143 -3.24 -11.74 0.70
CA GLU A 143 -2.07 -12.61 0.69
C GLU A 143 -1.03 -12.15 -0.34
N VAL A 144 0.23 -12.48 -0.07
CA VAL A 144 1.32 -12.29 -1.05
C VAL A 144 1.08 -13.21 -2.25
N GLY A 145 1.08 -12.64 -3.45
CA GLY A 145 0.90 -13.38 -4.69
C GLY A 145 0.83 -12.49 -5.92
N ALA A 146 1.14 -13.06 -7.09
CA ALA A 146 1.09 -12.36 -8.36
C ALA A 146 -0.35 -12.12 -8.88
N ALA A 147 -1.32 -12.85 -8.34
CA ALA A 147 -2.73 -12.79 -8.74
C ALA A 147 -3.42 -11.53 -8.20
N TRP A 148 -4.23 -10.89 -9.03
CA TRP A 148 -4.98 -9.69 -8.66
C TRP A 148 -6.27 -10.04 -7.92
N SER A 149 -6.43 -9.48 -6.73
CA SER A 149 -7.70 -9.50 -5.99
C SER A 149 -8.58 -8.33 -6.45
N ARG A 150 -9.79 -8.64 -6.94
CA ARG A 150 -10.74 -7.61 -7.40
C ARG A 150 -11.59 -7.13 -6.24
N VAL A 151 -11.63 -5.82 -6.03
CA VAL A 151 -12.35 -5.19 -4.92
C VAL A 151 -13.28 -4.11 -5.46
N ASP A 152 -14.50 -4.09 -4.94
CA ASP A 152 -15.52 -3.08 -5.21
C ASP A 152 -15.72 -2.22 -3.96
N ALA A 153 -15.33 -0.95 -4.01
CA ALA A 153 -15.57 0.03 -2.95
C ALA A 153 -16.70 0.98 -3.34
N ARG A 154 -17.42 1.48 -2.33
CA ARG A 154 -18.51 2.44 -2.48
C ARG A 154 -18.25 3.65 -1.60
N SER A 155 -18.72 4.83 -2.02
CA SER A 155 -18.64 6.00 -1.16
C SER A 155 -19.58 5.87 0.03
N ASN A 156 -19.18 6.46 1.14
CA ASN A 156 -19.97 6.57 2.37
C ASN A 156 -20.99 7.73 2.34
N GLY A 157 -21.19 8.36 1.18
CA GLY A 157 -22.02 9.56 1.02
C GLY A 157 -21.34 10.87 1.47
N GLU A 158 -20.06 10.83 1.83
CA GLU A 158 -19.27 12.01 2.23
C GLU A 158 -18.68 12.69 0.98
N GLY A 159 -19.10 13.94 0.73
CA GLY A 159 -18.67 14.77 -0.40
C GLY A 159 -19.33 16.15 -0.35
N SER A 160 -18.59 17.19 -0.73
CA SER A 160 -19.02 18.59 -0.58
C SER A 160 -19.06 19.31 -1.92
N LEU A 161 -20.17 19.98 -2.21
CA LEU A 161 -20.27 20.92 -3.34
C LEU A 161 -19.70 22.30 -2.95
N PRO A 162 -19.35 23.15 -3.95
CA PRO A 162 -19.09 24.56 -3.71
C PRO A 162 -20.25 25.21 -2.94
N GLY A 163 -19.95 25.94 -1.87
CA GLY A 163 -20.98 26.53 -0.99
C GLY A 163 -21.43 25.63 0.17
N GLY A 164 -20.70 24.57 0.49
CA GLY A 164 -20.86 23.81 1.75
C GLY A 164 -22.11 22.91 1.81
N LYS A 165 -22.77 22.66 0.67
CA LYS A 165 -23.91 21.75 0.59
C LYS A 165 -23.42 20.30 0.53
N SER A 166 -23.81 19.50 1.52
CA SER A 166 -23.61 18.05 1.51
C SER A 166 -24.48 17.42 0.42
N LEU A 167 -23.92 16.50 -0.35
CA LEU A 167 -24.65 15.83 -1.42
C LEU A 167 -25.61 14.78 -0.84
N PRO A 168 -26.94 14.89 -1.01
CA PRO A 168 -27.84 13.82 -0.63
C PRO A 168 -27.75 12.70 -1.67
N GLY A 169 -27.24 11.53 -1.26
CA GLY A 169 -27.49 10.26 -1.98
C GLY A 169 -26.67 10.01 -3.24
N GLY A 170 -25.52 10.67 -3.42
CA GLY A 170 -24.60 10.33 -4.50
C GLY A 170 -23.65 9.19 -4.14
N MET A 171 -23.96 7.94 -4.51
CA MET A 171 -23.04 6.82 -4.34
C MET A 171 -22.04 6.77 -5.50
N ALA A 172 -20.78 7.08 -5.24
CA ALA A 172 -19.68 6.80 -6.15
C ALA A 172 -19.24 5.34 -5.98
N ARG A 173 -18.79 4.71 -7.07
CA ARG A 173 -18.31 3.32 -7.03
C ARG A 173 -16.93 3.23 -7.65
N LEU A 174 -16.05 2.51 -6.99
CA LEU A 174 -14.70 2.23 -7.45
C LEU A 174 -14.50 0.73 -7.55
N ARG A 175 -14.03 0.28 -8.71
CA ARG A 175 -13.46 -1.05 -8.91
C ARG A 175 -11.96 -0.94 -9.04
N PHE A 176 -11.25 -1.78 -8.31
CA PHE A 176 -9.80 -1.85 -8.40
C PHE A 176 -9.29 -3.29 -8.23
N GLY A 177 -8.12 -3.55 -8.79
CA GLY A 177 -7.31 -4.72 -8.48
C GLY A 177 -6.28 -4.37 -7.42
N ALA A 178 -6.04 -5.25 -6.46
CA ALA A 178 -4.94 -5.15 -5.52
C ALA A 178 -4.12 -6.46 -5.50
N ARG A 179 -2.81 -6.35 -5.35
CA ARG A 179 -1.92 -7.49 -5.09
C ARG A 179 -0.70 -7.06 -4.29
N VAL A 180 -0.03 -8.03 -3.68
CA VAL A 180 1.24 -7.82 -2.99
C VAL A 180 2.26 -8.80 -3.52
N THR A 181 3.42 -8.30 -3.93
CA THR A 181 4.52 -9.13 -4.44
C THR A 181 5.79 -8.81 -3.68
N CYS A 182 6.56 -9.83 -3.32
CA CYS A 182 7.86 -9.62 -2.71
C CYS A 182 8.87 -9.07 -3.72
N ASP A 183 9.81 -8.26 -3.23
CA ASP A 183 10.96 -7.87 -4.03
C ASP A 183 11.86 -9.08 -4.29
N ALA A 184 12.76 -8.96 -5.27
CA ALA A 184 13.64 -10.06 -5.65
C ALA A 184 14.38 -10.63 -4.44
N HIS A 185 14.38 -11.96 -4.34
CA HIS A 185 15.01 -12.72 -3.25
C HIS A 185 14.31 -12.65 -1.89
N TYR A 186 13.17 -11.96 -1.77
CA TYR A 186 12.30 -12.03 -0.60
C TYR A 186 11.15 -13.00 -0.85
N TYR A 187 10.83 -13.79 0.17
CA TYR A 187 9.82 -14.85 0.10
C TYR A 187 8.96 -14.90 1.36
N GLY A 188 7.99 -15.82 1.32
CA GLY A 188 7.06 -16.06 2.41
C GLY A 188 5.89 -15.06 2.46
N PRO A 189 4.93 -15.29 3.35
CA PRO A 189 3.68 -14.52 3.43
C PRO A 189 3.90 -13.06 3.86
N GLY A 190 5.04 -12.76 4.48
CA GLY A 190 5.41 -11.41 4.91
C GLY A 190 6.48 -10.74 4.04
N CYS A 191 6.95 -11.37 2.97
CA CYS A 191 8.14 -10.93 2.23
C CYS A 191 9.36 -10.65 3.13
N ALA A 192 9.52 -11.46 4.18
CA ALA A 192 10.53 -11.29 5.22
C ALA A 192 11.65 -12.34 5.15
N ASN A 193 11.49 -13.38 4.33
CA ASN A 193 12.48 -14.44 4.20
C ASN A 193 13.43 -14.09 3.05
N LEU A 194 14.65 -13.65 3.35
CA LEU A 194 15.67 -13.34 2.35
C LEU A 194 16.45 -14.60 1.94
N CYS A 195 16.40 -14.95 0.66
CA CYS A 195 17.22 -16.03 0.09
C CYS A 195 17.72 -15.67 -1.32
N ARG A 196 19.04 -15.61 -1.46
CA ARG A 196 19.70 -15.41 -2.75
C ARG A 196 20.35 -16.73 -3.17
N PRO A 197 19.95 -17.34 -4.29
CA PRO A 197 20.61 -18.54 -4.78
C PRO A 197 22.11 -18.33 -4.90
N ARG A 198 22.89 -19.35 -4.56
CA ARG A 198 24.35 -19.26 -4.47
C ARG A 198 25.01 -20.55 -4.91
N ASP A 199 26.12 -20.44 -5.62
CA ASP A 199 26.93 -21.58 -6.04
C ASP A 199 28.41 -21.16 -6.07
N ASP A 200 28.96 -20.91 -4.89
CA ASP A 200 30.35 -20.48 -4.69
C ASP A 200 30.92 -21.07 -3.38
N GLY A 201 32.15 -20.71 -3.02
CA GLY A 201 32.80 -21.25 -1.81
C GLY A 201 32.08 -20.98 -0.48
N PHE A 202 31.04 -20.15 -0.45
CA PHE A 202 30.22 -19.85 0.72
C PHE A 202 28.85 -20.55 0.71
N GLY A 203 28.51 -21.31 -0.34
CA GLY A 203 27.32 -22.12 -0.36
C GLY A 203 26.85 -22.53 -1.75
N HIS A 204 26.22 -23.69 -1.81
CA HIS A 204 25.72 -24.34 -3.03
C HIS A 204 24.23 -24.67 -2.87
N TYR A 205 23.35 -23.70 -3.13
CA TYR A 205 21.91 -23.82 -2.91
C TYR A 205 21.04 -22.95 -3.83
N THR A 206 19.81 -23.42 -4.03
CA THR A 206 18.70 -22.62 -4.57
C THR A 206 17.75 -22.22 -3.44
N CYS A 207 16.71 -21.44 -3.76
CA CYS A 207 15.72 -20.98 -2.78
C CYS A 207 14.37 -21.66 -3.04
N SER A 208 13.74 -22.13 -1.97
CA SER A 208 12.36 -22.64 -2.01
C SER A 208 11.36 -21.51 -2.22
N ALA A 209 10.10 -21.84 -2.50
CA ALA A 209 9.01 -20.84 -2.56
C ALA A 209 8.76 -20.13 -1.22
N ALA A 210 9.14 -20.74 -0.09
CA ALA A 210 9.08 -20.14 1.23
C ALA A 210 10.34 -19.32 1.58
N GLY A 211 11.39 -19.39 0.75
CA GLY A 211 12.68 -18.73 0.99
C GLY A 211 13.68 -19.56 1.77
N ASP A 212 13.46 -20.86 1.92
CA ASP A 212 14.42 -21.77 2.53
C ASP A 212 15.54 -22.11 1.55
N ARG A 213 16.75 -22.32 2.07
CA ARG A 213 17.88 -22.79 1.27
C ARG A 213 17.71 -24.27 0.94
N VAL A 214 17.79 -24.61 -0.33
CA VAL A 214 17.72 -25.98 -0.84
C VAL A 214 19.07 -26.33 -1.43
N CYS A 215 19.81 -27.20 -0.75
CA CYS A 215 21.16 -27.58 -1.18
C CYS A 215 21.17 -28.26 -2.55
N LEU A 216 22.16 -27.89 -3.37
CA LEU A 216 22.42 -28.55 -4.64
C LEU A 216 22.83 -30.03 -4.42
N PRO A 217 22.68 -30.90 -5.43
CA PRO A 217 23.07 -32.30 -5.32
C PRO A 217 24.53 -32.46 -4.86
N GLY A 218 24.72 -33.30 -3.84
CA GLY A 218 26.04 -33.53 -3.24
C GLY A 218 26.46 -32.52 -2.16
N TRP A 219 25.62 -31.56 -1.79
CA TRP A 219 25.86 -30.59 -0.72
C TRP A 219 24.85 -30.69 0.43
N GLU A 220 25.27 -30.38 1.65
CA GLU A 220 24.46 -30.41 2.87
C GLU A 220 24.91 -29.38 3.92
N GLY A 221 24.18 -29.33 5.03
CA GLY A 221 24.32 -28.36 6.12
C GLY A 221 23.50 -27.10 5.90
N ASP A 222 23.38 -26.27 6.94
CA ASP A 222 22.48 -25.10 6.95
C ASP A 222 22.79 -24.05 5.87
N TYR A 223 24.03 -24.01 5.39
CA TYR A 223 24.52 -23.13 4.33
C TYR A 223 24.94 -23.89 3.05
N CYS A 224 24.72 -25.21 3.01
CA CYS A 224 25.06 -26.06 1.87
C CYS A 224 26.54 -25.94 1.46
N THR A 225 27.43 -25.95 2.46
CA THR A 225 28.89 -25.82 2.30
C THR A 225 29.65 -27.13 2.51
N THR A 226 28.98 -28.17 3.00
CA THR A 226 29.60 -29.49 3.25
C THR A 226 29.24 -30.44 2.13
N ARG A 227 30.21 -31.20 1.61
CA ARG A 227 29.95 -32.27 0.64
C ARG A 227 29.31 -33.47 1.34
N LYS A 228 28.22 -33.99 0.79
CA LYS A 228 27.64 -35.27 1.23
C LYS A 228 28.67 -36.38 1.03
N TYR A 229 28.92 -37.18 2.06
CA TYR A 229 29.70 -38.40 1.92
C TYR A 229 28.94 -39.38 1.02
N GLN A 230 29.55 -39.76 -0.11
CA GLN A 230 29.07 -40.90 -0.89
C GLN A 230 29.66 -42.16 -0.26
N SER A 231 28.82 -42.94 0.44
CA SER A 231 29.16 -44.34 0.73
C SER A 231 29.16 -45.08 -0.60
N ASN A 232 30.36 -45.42 -1.06
CA ASN A 232 30.60 -46.19 -2.27
C ASN A 232 30.04 -47.60 -2.14
#